data_AF-A0A9E2X406-F1
#
_entry.id   AF-A0A9E2X406-F1
#
_cell.length_a   1.000
_cell.length_b   1.000
_cell.length_c   1.000
_cell.angle_alpha   90.00
_cell.angle_beta   90.00
_cell.angle_gamma   90.00
#
_symmetry.space_group_name_H-M   'P 1'
#
loop_
_entity.id
_entity.type
_entity.pdbx_description
1 polymer ?
#
loop_
_entity_poly.entity_id
_entity_poly.type
_entity_poly.pdbx_seq_one_letter_code
_entity_poly.pdbx_strand_id
1 'polypeptide(L)'
;MHTKIKVLIRENTRSIVIALCLLMVFLLIIPFLPVFKVPVVLELLARFHPLVLHFPIVAILLVALLELGDFIKLIRLNDGVRGILILIGALTAIIAILTGFLLYQSGGYSGELVTWHFFGGIASGILTLITAIAFLYYYRNKKFSKYYLA
;
A
#
# COMPACT_ATOMS: atom_id res chain seq x y z
N MET A 1 -22.60 -17.10 2.06
CA MET A 1 -21.13 -17.12 2.22
C MET A 1 -20.52 -15.72 2.38
N HIS A 2 -20.94 -14.71 1.62
CA HIS A 2 -20.44 -13.33 1.68
C HIS A 2 -20.60 -12.61 3.04
N THR A 3 -21.55 -13.01 3.88
CA THR A 3 -21.83 -12.35 5.17
C THR A 3 -20.81 -12.68 6.26
N LYS A 4 -20.24 -13.90 6.25
CA LYS A 4 -19.26 -14.34 7.27
C LYS A 4 -17.90 -13.65 7.11
N ILE A 5 -17.44 -13.44 5.87
CA ILE A 5 -16.18 -12.73 5.58
C ILE A 5 -16.25 -11.26 6.04
N LYS A 6 -17.38 -10.59 5.82
CA LYS A 6 -17.59 -9.20 6.30
C LYS A 6 -17.59 -9.09 7.83
N VAL A 7 -18.05 -10.12 8.54
CA VAL A 7 -18.03 -10.17 10.02
C VAL A 7 -16.62 -10.43 10.54
N LEU A 8 -15.89 -11.37 9.92
CA LEU A 8 -14.51 -11.70 10.31
C LEU A 8 -13.55 -10.51 10.14
N ILE A 9 -13.65 -9.77 9.03
CA ILE A 9 -12.85 -8.56 8.77
C ILE A 9 -13.18 -7.45 9.79
N ARG A 10 -14.45 -7.37 10.24
CA ARG A 10 -14.91 -6.37 11.21
C ARG A 10 -14.39 -6.63 12.63
N GLU A 11 -14.44 -7.87 13.11
CA GLU A 11 -13.86 -8.20 14.43
C GLU A 11 -12.34 -8.04 14.44
N ASN A 12 -11.68 -8.32 13.31
CA ASN A 12 -10.23 -8.29 13.21
C ASN A 12 -9.64 -6.95 12.73
N THR A 13 -10.45 -5.89 12.56
CA THR A 13 -9.95 -4.60 12.04
C THR A 13 -8.85 -4.01 12.92
N ARG A 14 -8.95 -4.14 14.24
CA ARG A 14 -7.91 -3.67 15.18
C ARG A 14 -6.59 -4.43 14.96
N SER A 15 -6.66 -5.76 14.87
CA SER A 15 -5.50 -6.62 14.61
C SER A 15 -4.85 -6.31 13.27
N ILE A 16 -5.65 -6.07 12.22
CA ILE A 16 -5.14 -5.68 10.89
C ILE A 16 -4.40 -4.35 10.98
N VAL A 17 -4.96 -3.34 11.64
CA VAL A 17 -4.29 -2.03 11.80
C VAL A 17 -2.99 -2.18 12.58
N ILE A 18 -2.98 -2.95 13.67
CA ILE A 18 -1.75 -3.22 14.44
C ILE A 18 -0.69 -3.88 13.54
N ALA A 19 -1.07 -4.90 12.77
CA ALA A 19 -0.16 -5.56 11.83
C ALA A 19 0.40 -4.60 10.78
N LEU A 20 -0.44 -3.71 10.22
CA LEU A 20 0.00 -2.69 9.26
C LEU A 20 0.93 -1.67 9.91
N CYS A 21 0.68 -1.24 11.15
CA CYS A 21 1.59 -0.34 11.87
C CYS A 21 2.94 -1.00 12.15
N LEU A 22 2.95 -2.26 12.59
CA LEU A 22 4.19 -3.02 12.78
C LEU A 22 4.95 -3.19 11.47
N LEU A 23 4.24 -3.46 10.37
CA LEU A 23 4.83 -3.51 9.03
C LEU A 23 5.46 -2.17 8.64
N MET A 24 4.78 -1.04 8.89
CA MET A 24 5.33 0.29 8.61
C MET A 24 6.61 0.56 9.40
N VAL A 25 6.64 0.19 10.68
CA VAL A 25 7.86 0.29 11.51
C VAL A 25 8.97 -0.59 10.94
N PHE A 26 8.65 -1.83 10.56
CA PHE A 26 9.61 -2.71 9.90
C PHE A 26 10.18 -2.07 8.62
N LEU A 27 9.33 -1.55 7.74
CA LEU A 27 9.73 -0.87 6.50
C LEU A 27 10.59 0.38 6.73
N LEU A 28 10.44 1.08 7.86
CA LEU A 28 11.31 2.19 8.24
C LEU A 28 12.69 1.72 8.72
N ILE A 29 12.78 0.52 9.27
CA ILE A 29 14.03 -0.05 9.80
C ILE A 29 14.86 -0.73 8.71
N ILE A 30 14.23 -1.27 7.66
CA ILE A 30 14.95 -2.01 6.59
C ILE A 30 16.17 -1.29 5.99
N PRO A 31 16.18 0.05 5.77
CA PRO A 31 17.33 0.74 5.18
C PRO A 31 18.59 0.69 6.05
N PHE A 32 18.42 0.47 7.35
CA PHE A 32 19.50 0.43 8.34
C PHE A 32 20.05 -0.98 8.55
N LEU A 33 19.52 -1.98 7.84
CA LEU A 33 20.08 -3.32 7.85
C LEU A 33 21.45 -3.33 7.18
N PRO A 34 22.42 -4.10 7.70
CA PRO A 34 23.72 -4.22 7.07
C PRO A 34 23.57 -4.77 5.66
N VAL A 35 24.47 -4.36 4.75
CA VAL A 35 24.50 -4.92 3.39
C VAL A 35 24.82 -6.40 3.47
N PHE A 36 24.02 -7.22 2.82
CA PHE A 36 24.19 -8.67 2.77
C PHE A 36 24.12 -9.17 1.33
N LYS A 37 24.72 -10.33 1.09
CA LYS A 37 24.70 -10.96 -0.24
C LYS A 37 23.32 -11.51 -0.54
N VAL A 38 22.66 -10.95 -1.55
CA VAL A 38 21.36 -11.43 -2.04
C VAL A 38 21.57 -12.67 -2.93
N PRO A 39 20.82 -13.77 -2.73
CA PRO A 39 20.84 -14.91 -3.65
C PRO A 39 20.47 -14.51 -5.09
N VAL A 40 21.10 -15.14 -6.09
CA VAL A 40 20.94 -14.80 -7.52
C VAL A 40 19.48 -14.80 -7.97
N VAL A 41 18.67 -15.75 -7.49
CA VAL A 41 17.23 -15.82 -7.81
C VAL A 41 16.48 -14.59 -7.30
N LEU A 42 16.80 -14.12 -6.09
CA LEU A 42 16.17 -12.92 -5.51
C LEU A 42 16.67 -11.64 -6.18
N GLU A 43 17.94 -11.61 -6.61
CA GLU A 43 18.47 -10.52 -7.41
C GLU A 43 17.73 -10.40 -8.76
N LEU A 44 17.49 -11.51 -9.43
CA LEU A 44 16.72 -11.54 -10.68
C LEU A 44 15.30 -10.98 -10.46
N LEU A 45 14.63 -11.39 -9.38
CA LEU A 45 13.31 -10.86 -9.02
C LEU A 45 13.35 -9.36 -8.71
N ALA A 46 14.41 -8.90 -8.03
CA ALA A 46 14.59 -7.48 -7.70
C ALA A 46 14.72 -6.60 -8.95
N ARG A 47 15.28 -7.11 -10.04
CA ARG A 47 15.38 -6.37 -11.33
C ARG A 47 14.01 -6.08 -11.97
N PHE A 48 12.95 -6.77 -11.57
CA PHE A 48 11.58 -6.44 -11.98
C PHE A 48 10.95 -5.32 -11.14
N HIS A 49 11.66 -4.75 -10.17
CA HIS A 49 11.18 -3.62 -9.37
C HIS A 49 10.57 -2.48 -10.22
N PRO A 50 11.20 -2.03 -11.33
CA PRO A 50 10.60 -1.07 -12.24
C PRO A 50 9.23 -1.47 -12.76
N LEU A 51 8.97 -2.75 -13.03
CA LEU A 51 7.63 -3.20 -13.44
C LEU A 51 6.65 -3.21 -12.25
N VAL A 52 7.11 -3.72 -11.10
CA VAL A 52 6.30 -3.84 -9.88
C VAL A 52 5.86 -2.47 -9.33
N LEU A 53 6.71 -1.44 -9.43
CA LEU A 53 6.40 -0.11 -8.91
C LEU A 53 5.30 0.62 -9.71
N HIS A 54 5.02 0.23 -10.95
CA HIS A 54 3.93 0.85 -11.72
C HIS A 54 2.55 0.52 -11.13
N PHE A 55 2.36 -0.68 -10.57
CA PHE A 55 1.08 -1.09 -10.02
C PHE A 55 0.59 -0.20 -8.87
N PRO A 56 1.36 0.05 -7.80
CA PRO A 56 0.91 0.93 -6.71
C PRO A 56 0.70 2.36 -7.19
N ILE A 57 1.58 2.87 -8.06
CA ILE A 57 1.49 4.23 -8.59
C ILE A 57 0.19 4.40 -9.38
N VAL A 58 -0.11 3.51 -10.32
CA VAL A 58 -1.32 3.59 -11.15
C VAL A 58 -2.57 3.40 -10.30
N ALA A 59 -2.58 2.47 -9.35
CA ALA A 59 -3.75 2.24 -8.48
C ALA A 59 -4.07 3.47 -7.61
N ILE A 60 -3.06 4.10 -7.01
CA ILE A 60 -3.24 5.28 -6.16
C ILE A 60 -3.56 6.53 -6.97
N LEU A 61 -2.93 6.73 -8.13
CA LEU A 61 -3.31 7.81 -9.04
C LEU A 61 -4.75 7.64 -9.53
N LEU A 62 -5.13 6.43 -9.90
CA LEU A 62 -6.49 6.15 -10.38
C LEU A 62 -7.53 6.43 -9.29
N VAL A 63 -7.31 5.97 -8.05
CA VAL A 63 -8.28 6.27 -6.98
C VAL A 63 -8.34 7.76 -6.67
N ALA A 64 -7.21 8.47 -6.71
CA ALA A 64 -7.18 9.92 -6.51
C ALA A 64 -7.94 10.69 -7.60
N LEU A 65 -7.78 10.31 -8.87
CA LEU A 65 -8.52 10.89 -9.99
C LEU A 65 -10.03 10.61 -9.89
N LEU A 66 -10.40 9.39 -9.51
CA LEU A 66 -11.80 9.02 -9.31
C LEU A 66 -12.42 9.76 -8.12
N GLU A 67 -11.68 9.94 -7.03
CA GLU A 67 -12.13 10.75 -5.88
C GLU A 67 -12.28 12.22 -6.26
N LEU A 68 -11.36 12.77 -7.06
CA LEU A 68 -11.49 14.12 -7.58
C LEU A 68 -12.78 14.24 -8.42
N GLY A 69 -13.04 13.30 -9.33
CA GLY A 69 -14.25 13.27 -10.14
C GLY A 69 -15.55 13.16 -9.33
N ASP A 70 -15.53 12.37 -8.24
CA ASP A 70 -16.63 12.28 -7.28
C ASP A 70 -16.83 13.59 -6.50
N PHE A 71 -15.73 14.22 -6.08
CA PHE A 71 -15.72 15.49 -5.35
C PHE A 71 -16.30 16.65 -6.16
N ILE A 72 -15.93 16.75 -7.45
CA ILE A 72 -16.49 17.75 -8.37
C ILE A 72 -17.83 17.30 -9.02
N LYS A 73 -18.41 16.18 -8.54
CA LYS A 73 -19.72 15.66 -8.94
C LYS A 73 -19.83 15.27 -10.43
N LEU A 74 -18.71 14.98 -11.11
CA LEU A 74 -18.72 14.46 -12.48
C LEU A 74 -19.08 12.98 -12.54
N ILE A 75 -18.68 12.22 -11.52
CA ILE A 75 -19.00 10.79 -11.38
C ILE A 75 -19.53 10.51 -9.97
N ARG A 76 -20.01 9.29 -9.73
CA ARG A 76 -20.29 8.78 -8.38
C ARG A 76 -19.40 7.58 -8.10
N LEU A 77 -18.38 7.76 -7.26
CA LEU A 77 -17.44 6.70 -6.95
C LEU A 77 -18.05 5.70 -5.97
N ASN A 78 -18.15 4.44 -6.39
CA ASN A 78 -18.58 3.35 -5.52
C ASN A 78 -17.53 3.07 -4.44
N ASP A 79 -17.95 3.02 -3.17
CA ASP A 79 -17.05 2.77 -2.04
C ASP A 79 -16.29 1.42 -2.16
N GLY A 80 -16.88 0.41 -2.81
CA GLY A 80 -16.23 -0.87 -3.08
C GLY A 80 -15.10 -0.77 -4.10
N VAL A 81 -15.30 0.02 -5.17
CA VAL A 81 -14.24 0.31 -6.16
C VAL A 81 -13.11 1.10 -5.50
N ARG A 82 -13.44 2.12 -4.70
CA ARG A 82 -12.47 2.88 -3.91
C ARG A 82 -11.62 1.95 -3.03
N GLY A 83 -12.27 1.06 -2.28
CA GLY A 83 -11.60 0.12 -1.39
C GLY A 83 -10.70 -0.89 -2.11
N ILE A 84 -11.14 -1.43 -3.26
CA ILE A 84 -10.33 -2.38 -4.05
C ILE A 84 -9.07 -1.69 -4.58
N LEU A 85 -9.18 -0.47 -5.12
CA LEU A 85 -8.02 0.25 -5.66
C LEU A 85 -7.01 0.59 -4.57
N ILE A 86 -7.47 1.08 -3.41
CA ILE A 86 -6.61 1.35 -2.25
C ILE A 86 -5.91 0.07 -1.76
N LEU A 87 -6.64 -1.05 -1.70
CA LEU A 87 -6.06 -2.33 -1.26
C LEU A 87 -4.99 -2.84 -2.24
N ILE A 88 -5.28 -2.80 -3.54
CA ILE A 88 -4.31 -3.18 -4.58
C ILE A 88 -3.08 -2.27 -4.49
N GLY A 89 -3.29 -0.96 -4.36
CA GLY A 89 -2.21 0.02 -4.19
C GLY A 89 -1.35 -0.29 -2.96
N ALA A 90 -1.96 -0.55 -1.81
CA ALA A 90 -1.24 -0.88 -0.58
C ALA A 90 -0.44 -2.19 -0.67
N LEU A 91 -1.05 -3.26 -1.18
CA LEU A 91 -0.38 -4.56 -1.31
C LEU A 91 0.80 -4.49 -2.29
N THR A 92 0.59 -3.87 -3.45
CA THR A 92 1.63 -3.75 -4.46
C THR A 92 2.72 -2.75 -4.06
N ALA A 93 2.42 -1.74 -3.24
CA ALA A 93 3.42 -0.85 -2.66
C ALA A 93 4.37 -1.59 -1.72
N ILE A 94 3.85 -2.50 -0.88
CA ILE A 94 4.69 -3.34 -0.01
C ILE A 94 5.66 -4.17 -0.87
N ILE A 95 5.15 -4.83 -1.92
CA ILE A 95 5.98 -5.65 -2.82
C ILE A 95 7.01 -4.79 -3.55
N ALA A 96 6.62 -3.58 -3.99
CA ALA A 96 7.54 -2.64 -4.64
C ALA A 96 8.68 -2.23 -3.69
N ILE A 97 8.39 -1.90 -2.43
CA ILE A 97 9.43 -1.54 -1.45
C ILE A 97 10.36 -2.73 -1.17
N LEU A 98 9.82 -3.94 -1.02
CA LEU A 98 10.63 -5.14 -0.78
C LEU A 98 11.54 -5.47 -1.96
N THR A 99 11.02 -5.43 -3.19
CA THR A 99 11.82 -5.66 -4.40
C THR A 99 12.85 -4.55 -4.62
N GLY A 100 12.51 -3.29 -4.31
CA GLY A 100 13.43 -2.16 -4.36
C GLY A 100 14.55 -2.27 -3.32
N PHE A 101 14.23 -2.77 -2.13
CA PHE A 101 15.22 -3.06 -1.09
C PHE A 101 16.17 -4.18 -1.49
N LEU A 102 15.67 -5.27 -2.09
CA LEU A 102 16.53 -6.33 -2.63
C LEU A 102 17.46 -5.79 -3.73
N LEU A 103 16.98 -4.86 -4.56
CA LEU A 103 17.78 -4.23 -5.59
C LEU A 103 18.86 -3.31 -4.98
N TYR A 104 18.50 -2.54 -3.95
CA TYR A 104 19.43 -1.74 -3.16
C TYR A 104 20.55 -2.60 -2.56
N GLN A 105 20.21 -3.77 -2.01
CA GLN A 105 21.19 -4.70 -1.42
C GLN A 105 22.05 -5.44 -2.44
N SER A 106 21.59 -5.59 -3.69
CA SER A 106 22.37 -6.25 -4.75
C SER A 106 23.66 -5.51 -5.12
N GLY A 107 23.79 -4.22 -4.75
CA GLY A 107 24.96 -3.40 -5.03
C GLY A 107 25.11 -3.00 -6.51
N GLY A 108 24.18 -3.39 -7.39
CA GLY A 108 24.20 -3.00 -8.81
C GLY A 108 23.91 -1.51 -9.05
N TYR A 109 23.35 -0.82 -8.07
CA TYR A 109 23.08 0.63 -8.09
C TYR A 109 23.52 1.23 -6.76
N SER A 110 24.36 2.26 -6.81
CA SER A 110 24.91 2.92 -5.62
C SER A 110 24.95 4.43 -5.78
N GLY A 111 25.05 5.13 -4.65
CA GLY A 111 25.21 6.58 -4.61
C GLY A 111 23.99 7.30 -4.06
N GLU A 112 24.14 8.62 -3.88
CA GLU A 112 23.19 9.45 -3.15
C GLU A 112 21.78 9.45 -3.77
N LEU A 113 21.70 9.46 -5.11
CA LEU A 113 20.43 9.43 -5.82
C LEU A 113 19.61 8.17 -5.51
N VAL A 114 20.28 7.02 -5.46
CA VAL A 114 19.64 5.72 -5.17
C VAL A 114 19.11 5.72 -3.74
N THR A 115 19.90 6.25 -2.79
CA THR A 115 19.50 6.41 -1.39
C THR A 115 18.26 7.29 -1.27
N TRP A 116 18.26 8.49 -1.87
CA TRP A 116 17.11 9.39 -1.85
C TRP A 116 15.87 8.78 -2.51
N HIS A 117 16.05 8.10 -3.66
CA HIS A 117 14.95 7.41 -4.33
C HIS A 117 14.34 6.32 -3.43
N PHE A 118 15.18 5.54 -2.75
CA PHE A 118 14.72 4.48 -1.84
C PHE A 118 13.92 5.04 -0.66
N PHE A 119 14.41 6.09 0.01
CA PHE A 119 13.66 6.76 1.07
C PHE A 119 12.34 7.37 0.57
N GLY A 120 12.34 7.96 -0.64
CA GLY A 120 11.11 8.45 -1.28
C GLY A 120 10.11 7.32 -1.57
N GLY A 121 10.59 6.15 -1.99
CA GLY A 121 9.79 4.94 -2.16
C GLY A 121 9.16 4.46 -0.85
N ILE A 122 9.93 4.45 0.24
CA ILE A 122 9.41 4.10 1.57
C ILE A 122 8.36 5.11 2.04
N ALA A 123 8.64 6.41 1.90
CA ALA A 123 7.72 7.46 2.31
C ALA A 123 6.38 7.40 1.56
N SER A 124 6.42 7.24 0.23
CA SER A 124 5.22 7.08 -0.60
C SER A 124 4.44 5.80 -0.29
N GLY A 125 5.15 4.69 -0.05
CA GLY A 125 4.55 3.44 0.39
C GLY A 125 3.86 3.54 1.76
N ILE A 126 4.49 4.21 2.72
CA ILE A 126 3.92 4.50 4.05
C ILE A 126 2.65 5.35 3.92
N LEU A 127 2.68 6.42 3.13
CA LEU A 127 1.49 7.24 2.89
C LEU A 127 0.35 6.41 2.31
N THR A 128 0.65 5.49 1.39
CA THR A 128 -0.34 4.56 0.83
C THR A 128 -0.95 3.65 1.90
N LEU A 129 -0.14 3.12 2.81
CA LEU A 129 -0.62 2.29 3.94
C LEU A 129 -1.46 3.10 4.93
N ILE A 130 -1.08 4.36 5.19
CA ILE A 130 -1.88 5.28 6.00
C ILE A 130 -3.24 5.52 5.36
N THR A 131 -3.30 5.77 4.05
CA THR A 131 -4.56 5.90 3.31
C THR A 131 -5.43 4.65 3.42
N ALA A 132 -4.82 3.46 3.33
CA ALA A 132 -5.55 2.20 3.54
C ALA A 132 -6.12 2.08 4.96
N ILE A 133 -5.34 2.42 5.99
CA ILE A 133 -5.79 2.44 7.38
C ILE A 133 -6.93 3.45 7.57
N ALA A 134 -6.78 4.66 7.05
CA ALA A 134 -7.80 5.71 7.12
C ALA A 134 -9.11 5.27 6.45
N PHE A 135 -9.02 4.64 5.28
CA PHE A 135 -10.17 4.06 4.58
C PHE A 135 -10.86 2.97 5.42
N LEU A 136 -10.10 2.05 6.03
CA LEU A 136 -10.65 1.03 6.93
C LEU A 136 -11.42 1.63 8.11
N TYR A 137 -10.88 2.69 8.74
CA TYR A 137 -11.54 3.39 9.83
C TYR A 137 -12.80 4.14 9.38
N TYR A 138 -12.72 4.85 8.25
CA TYR A 138 -13.86 5.54 7.65
C TYR A 138 -15.01 4.56 7.37
N TYR A 139 -14.70 3.43 6.72
CA TYR A 139 -15.71 2.43 6.36
C TYR A 139 -16.29 1.70 7.57
N ARG A 140 -15.47 1.47 8.61
CA ARG A 140 -15.94 0.94 9.90
C ARG A 140 -16.94 1.89 10.55
N ASN A 141 -16.68 3.20 10.53
CA ASN A 141 -17.48 4.21 11.21
C ASN A 141 -18.73 4.64 10.41
N LYS A 142 -18.75 4.49 9.07
CA LYS A 142 -19.88 4.88 8.21
C LYS A 142 -21.16 4.07 8.47
N LYS A 143 -21.07 2.94 9.19
CA LYS A 143 -22.27 2.21 9.68
C LYS A 143 -22.72 2.70 11.06
N PHE A 144 -23.12 3.98 11.15
CA PHE A 144 -24.15 4.48 12.07
C PHE A 144 -24.78 5.83 11.64
N SER A 145 -24.84 6.13 10.34
CA SER A 145 -25.67 7.22 9.83
C SER A 145 -26.33 6.83 8.49
N LYS A 146 -27.55 6.29 8.61
CA LYS A 146 -28.69 6.69 7.76
C LYS A 146 -29.05 5.98 6.42
N TYR A 147 -28.78 4.69 6.12
CA TYR A 147 -29.39 4.06 4.90
C TYR A 147 -29.67 2.54 4.95
N TYR A 148 -30.15 1.99 6.07
CA TYR A 148 -30.75 0.63 6.09
C TYR A 148 -32.22 0.61 6.55
N LEU A 149 -32.87 1.77 6.69
CA LEU A 149 -34.28 1.91 7.10
C LEU A 149 -34.97 3.10 6.40
N ALA A 150 -34.88 3.19 5.08
CA ALA A 150 -35.80 4.00 4.26
C ALA A 150 -36.06 3.25 2.95
#